data_AF-A0A5C7JIG6-F1
#
_entry.id   AF-A0A5C7JIG6-F1
#
_cell.length_a   1.000
_cell.length_b   1.000
_cell.length_c   1.000
_cell.angle_alpha   90.00
_cell.angle_beta   90.00
_cell.angle_gamma   90.00
#
_symmetry.space_group_name_H-M   'P 1'
#
loop_
_entity.id
_entity.type
_entity.pdbx_description
1 polymer ?
#
loop_
_entity_poly.entity_id
_entity_poly.type
_entity_poly.pdbx_seq_one_letter_code
_entity_poly.pdbx_strand_id
1 'polypeptide(L)'
;ITPELWLLVVVTALALLLGWHLVASIGGGDMPVVVSMLNSYSGWAAAATGFMLSNDLLIVTGALVGSSGAILSYIMCRAMNRNFISVIAGGFGTSGGTPAAKSDGQPAGEVVPVSAQETAQLLKDAKSVIIVPGYGMAVAQAQHAVREIVEHLREKGTKVRFGIHPVGGRMPGHMNVLLAEAKVPYDSVLEMDEINEDFPETDVAMVIGANDIVNPAAQDDPASPIAGMPVLEVWKARTSIVMKRSMASGYAGVDNPLFYKENNRMLFGDAKKTLEEVLGAFRE
;
A
#
# COMPACT_ATOMS: atom_id res chain seq x y z
N ILE A 1 41.59 -10.67 -28.48
CA ILE A 1 40.92 -11.21 -27.27
C ILE A 1 40.45 -12.61 -27.67
N THR A 2 41.07 -13.67 -27.15
CA THR A 2 40.53 -15.02 -27.33
C THR A 2 39.22 -15.09 -26.55
N PRO A 3 38.11 -15.57 -27.14
CA PRO A 3 36.88 -15.75 -26.40
C PRO A 3 37.07 -16.93 -25.43
N GLU A 4 37.47 -16.60 -24.21
CA GLU A 4 37.54 -17.54 -23.10
C GLU A 4 36.11 -17.85 -22.64
N LEU A 5 35.43 -18.76 -23.36
CA LEU A 5 34.03 -19.15 -23.10
C LEU A 5 33.78 -19.51 -21.63
N TRP A 6 34.77 -20.11 -20.98
CA TRP A 6 34.69 -20.49 -19.57
C TRP A 6 34.54 -19.28 -18.64
N LEU A 7 35.17 -18.13 -18.93
CA LEU A 7 34.99 -16.90 -18.15
C LEU A 7 33.55 -16.40 -18.24
N LEU A 8 32.97 -16.44 -19.45
CA LEU A 8 31.57 -16.06 -19.66
C LEU A 8 30.62 -16.95 -18.84
N VAL A 9 30.87 -18.27 -18.86
CA VAL A 9 30.08 -19.25 -18.09
C VAL A 9 30.20 -18.99 -16.59
N VAL A 10 31.42 -18.75 -16.08
CA VAL A 10 31.66 -18.46 -14.66
C VAL A 10 30.95 -17.18 -14.23
N VAL A 11 31.09 -16.09 -14.99
CA VAL A 11 30.42 -14.82 -14.69
C VAL A 11 28.90 -14.98 -14.72
N THR A 12 28.36 -15.72 -15.69
CA THR A 12 26.92 -16.01 -15.79
C THR A 12 26.43 -16.78 -14.57
N ALA A 13 27.14 -17.83 -14.16
CA ALA A 13 26.78 -18.62 -12.98
C ALA A 13 26.81 -17.76 -11.70
N LEU A 14 27.85 -16.93 -11.53
CA LEU A 14 27.95 -16.01 -10.39
C LEU A 14 26.82 -14.98 -10.38
N ALA A 15 26.47 -14.40 -11.53
CA ALA A 15 25.36 -13.45 -11.65
C ALA A 15 24.01 -14.08 -11.29
N LEU A 16 23.76 -15.32 -11.73
CA LEU A 16 22.53 -16.06 -11.38
C LEU A 16 22.45 -16.36 -9.88
N LEU A 17 23.56 -16.83 -9.28
CA LEU A 17 23.63 -17.10 -7.85
C LEU A 17 23.45 -15.83 -7.02
N LEU A 18 24.10 -14.73 -7.42
CA LEU A 18 23.96 -13.43 -6.78
C LEU A 18 22.52 -12.91 -6.89
N GLY A 19 21.91 -13.00 -8.07
CA GLY A 19 20.52 -12.59 -8.29
C GLY A 19 19.54 -13.39 -7.42
N TRP A 20 19.70 -14.71 -7.35
CA TRP A 20 18.89 -15.55 -6.47
C TRP A 20 19.07 -15.18 -5.00
N HIS A 21 20.32 -15.03 -4.53
CA HIS A 21 20.62 -14.69 -3.14
C HIS A 21 20.04 -13.33 -2.74
N LEU A 22 20.24 -12.29 -3.57
CA LEU A 22 19.72 -10.95 -3.30
C LEU A 22 18.20 -10.95 -3.17
N VAL A 23 17.47 -11.58 -4.11
CA VAL A 23 16.00 -11.62 -4.05
C VAL A 23 15.51 -12.47 -2.87
N ALA A 24 16.14 -13.62 -2.61
CA ALA A 24 15.74 -14.51 -1.51
C ALA A 24 15.96 -13.89 -0.12
N SER A 25 16.91 -12.95 0.01
CA SER A 25 17.20 -12.25 1.27
C SER A 25 16.19 -11.15 1.62
N ILE A 26 15.31 -10.78 0.69
CA ILE A 26 14.39 -9.65 0.87
C ILE A 26 13.04 -10.13 1.42
N GLY A 27 12.48 -9.37 2.37
CA GLY A 27 11.17 -9.67 2.96
C GLY A 27 10.00 -9.49 1.99
N GLY A 28 8.95 -10.28 2.17
CA GLY A 28 7.80 -10.33 1.25
C GLY A 28 7.05 -8.99 1.03
N GLY A 29 7.12 -8.05 1.98
CA GLY A 29 6.49 -6.74 1.81
C GLY A 29 7.34 -5.71 1.07
N ASP A 30 8.65 -5.94 0.95
CA ASP A 30 9.56 -5.11 0.14
C ASP A 30 9.68 -5.59 -1.31
N MET A 31 9.10 -6.76 -1.61
CA MET A 31 9.04 -7.32 -2.97
C MET A 31 8.61 -6.32 -4.06
N PRO A 32 7.67 -5.39 -3.83
CA PRO A 32 7.30 -4.41 -4.85
C PRO A 32 8.48 -3.52 -5.28
N VAL A 33 9.35 -3.13 -4.34
CA VAL A 33 10.56 -2.35 -4.62
C VAL A 33 11.56 -3.20 -5.42
N VAL A 34 11.70 -4.48 -5.08
CA VAL A 34 12.59 -5.41 -5.81
C VAL A 34 12.15 -5.56 -7.26
N VAL A 35 10.85 -5.72 -7.51
CA VAL A 35 10.29 -5.80 -8.86
C VAL A 35 10.63 -4.54 -9.66
N SER A 36 10.42 -3.36 -9.07
CA SER A 36 10.77 -2.08 -9.71
C SER A 36 12.28 -1.95 -9.97
N MET A 37 13.12 -2.45 -9.07
CA MET A 37 14.57 -2.41 -9.23
C MET A 37 15.07 -3.37 -10.31
N LEU A 38 14.54 -4.59 -10.36
CA LEU A 38 14.84 -5.54 -11.43
C LEU A 38 14.37 -5.02 -12.80
N ASN A 39 13.29 -4.25 -12.85
CA ASN A 39 12.87 -3.53 -14.05
C ASN A 39 13.88 -2.45 -14.47
N SER A 40 14.53 -1.77 -13.52
CA SER A 40 15.65 -0.87 -13.85
C SER A 40 16.83 -1.64 -14.43
N TYR A 41 17.21 -2.77 -13.82
CA TYR A 41 18.33 -3.60 -14.29
C TYR A 41 18.11 -4.19 -15.68
N SER A 42 16.87 -4.59 -16.03
CA SER A 42 16.56 -5.04 -17.39
C SER A 42 16.76 -3.91 -18.41
N GLY A 43 16.41 -2.67 -18.06
CA GLY A 43 16.69 -1.48 -18.88
C GLY A 43 18.18 -1.23 -19.10
N TRP A 44 18.99 -1.24 -18.03
CA TRP A 44 20.44 -1.06 -18.15
C TRP A 44 21.12 -2.20 -18.93
N ALA A 45 20.65 -3.44 -18.78
CA ALA A 45 21.13 -4.58 -19.57
C ALA A 45 20.78 -4.42 -21.07
N ALA A 46 19.58 -3.92 -21.37
CA ALA A 46 19.18 -3.60 -22.75
C ALA A 46 20.05 -2.49 -23.34
N ALA A 47 20.36 -1.44 -22.57
CA ALA A 47 21.25 -0.36 -23.00
C ALA A 47 22.68 -0.86 -23.26
N ALA A 48 23.23 -1.71 -22.38
CA ALA A 48 24.54 -2.34 -22.59
C ALA A 48 24.57 -3.22 -23.85
N THR A 49 23.49 -3.96 -24.09
CA THR A 49 23.30 -4.73 -25.33
C THR A 49 23.24 -3.80 -26.56
N GLY A 50 22.58 -2.64 -26.42
CA GLY A 50 22.54 -1.61 -27.45
C GLY A 50 23.93 -1.09 -27.80
N PHE A 51 24.79 -0.80 -26.82
CA PHE A 51 26.19 -0.42 -27.06
C PHE A 51 26.97 -1.53 -27.78
N MET A 52 26.81 -2.78 -27.35
CA MET A 52 27.47 -3.93 -27.97
C MET A 52 27.06 -4.12 -29.45
N LEU A 53 25.80 -3.85 -29.78
CA LEU A 53 25.26 -3.96 -31.13
C LEU A 53 25.35 -2.67 -31.95
N SER A 54 25.88 -1.59 -31.37
CA SER A 54 25.84 -0.24 -31.96
C SER A 54 24.42 0.17 -32.42
N ASN A 55 23.42 -0.13 -31.57
CA ASN A 55 22.02 0.12 -31.85
C ASN A 55 21.47 1.22 -30.92
N ASP A 56 21.34 2.42 -31.47
CA ASP A 56 20.88 3.61 -30.74
C ASP A 56 19.48 3.43 -30.15
N LEU A 57 18.57 2.71 -30.83
CA LEU A 57 17.22 2.48 -30.33
C LEU A 57 17.27 1.68 -29.03
N LEU A 58 18.08 0.62 -28.96
CA LEU A 58 18.25 -0.19 -27.74
C LEU A 58 18.93 0.60 -26.63
N ILE A 59 19.89 1.48 -26.96
CA ILE A 59 20.53 2.36 -25.98
C ILE A 59 19.50 3.30 -25.36
N VAL A 60 18.74 4.02 -26.19
CA VAL A 60 17.76 5.01 -25.75
C VAL A 60 16.62 4.37 -24.97
N THR A 61 16.03 3.29 -25.51
CA THR A 61 14.91 2.60 -24.84
C THR A 61 15.35 1.91 -23.55
N GLY A 62 16.53 1.28 -23.54
CA GLY A 62 17.10 0.68 -22.34
C GLY A 62 17.38 1.71 -21.24
N ALA A 63 17.97 2.86 -21.59
CA ALA A 63 18.22 3.95 -20.64
C ALA A 63 16.92 4.51 -20.06
N LEU A 64 15.88 4.69 -20.89
CA LEU A 64 14.57 5.17 -20.46
C LEU A 64 13.91 4.23 -19.44
N VAL A 65 13.91 2.91 -19.74
CA VAL A 65 13.37 1.88 -18.82
C VAL A 65 14.22 1.83 -17.54
N GLY A 66 15.54 1.89 -17.67
CA GLY A 66 16.49 1.88 -16.57
C GLY A 66 16.26 3.04 -15.61
N SER A 67 16.19 4.27 -16.11
CA SER A 67 15.93 5.46 -15.29
C SER A 67 14.55 5.45 -14.65
N SER A 68 13.52 5.02 -15.39
CA SER A 68 12.14 4.96 -14.88
C SER A 68 12.02 4.00 -13.70
N GLY A 69 12.57 2.78 -13.82
CA GLY A 69 12.59 1.81 -12.73
C GLY A 69 13.36 2.29 -11.49
N ALA A 70 14.47 3.02 -11.69
CA ALA A 70 15.24 3.56 -10.57
C ALA A 70 14.46 4.66 -9.81
N ILE A 71 13.84 5.59 -10.53
CA ILE A 71 13.02 6.66 -9.94
C ILE A 71 11.82 6.08 -9.20
N LEU A 72 11.11 5.13 -9.80
CA LEU A 72 9.97 4.47 -9.17
C LEU A 72 10.39 3.77 -7.88
N SER A 73 11.50 3.03 -7.90
CA SER A 73 12.03 2.34 -6.72
C SER A 73 12.38 3.32 -5.59
N TYR A 74 12.95 4.49 -5.93
CA TYR A 74 13.26 5.54 -4.97
C TYR A 74 12.00 6.13 -4.32
N ILE A 75 10.98 6.45 -5.12
CA ILE A 75 9.70 6.99 -4.62
C ILE A 75 9.03 5.98 -3.68
N MET A 76 9.03 4.70 -4.02
CA MET A 76 8.48 3.64 -3.17
C MET A 76 9.23 3.52 -1.83
N CYS A 77 10.56 3.50 -1.86
CA CYS A 77 11.38 3.45 -0.63
C CYS A 77 11.08 4.65 0.27
N ARG A 78 11.00 5.85 -0.31
CA ARG A 78 10.67 7.08 0.43
C ARG A 78 9.26 7.03 1.02
N ALA A 79 8.28 6.53 0.28
CA ALA A 79 6.91 6.38 0.76
C ALA A 79 6.76 5.33 1.88
N MET A 80 7.69 4.37 1.96
CA MET A 80 7.79 3.39 3.06
C MET A 80 8.68 3.85 4.21
N ASN A 81 9.22 5.08 4.14
CA ASN A 81 10.27 5.60 5.02
C ASN A 81 11.45 4.63 5.24
N ARG A 82 11.90 3.98 4.16
CA ARG A 82 13.05 3.07 4.18
C ARG A 82 14.17 3.58 3.28
N ASN A 83 15.41 3.40 3.72
CA ASN A 83 16.57 3.77 2.92
C ASN A 83 16.72 2.81 1.73
N PHE A 84 16.81 3.36 0.52
CA PHE A 84 17.01 2.60 -0.72
C PHE A 84 18.17 1.59 -0.66
N ILE A 85 19.31 1.98 -0.05
CA ILE A 85 20.48 1.10 0.10
C ILE A 85 20.17 -0.08 1.02
N SER A 86 19.40 0.16 2.09
CA SER A 86 19.04 -0.90 3.06
C SER A 86 18.14 -1.97 2.47
N VAL A 87 17.28 -1.60 1.51
CA VAL A 87 16.40 -2.52 0.80
C VAL A 87 17.19 -3.36 -0.20
N ILE A 88 18.15 -2.74 -0.92
CA ILE A 88 19.01 -3.45 -1.88
C ILE A 88 19.98 -4.41 -1.19
N ALA A 89 20.51 -4.02 -0.03
CA ALA A 89 21.40 -4.86 0.76
C ALA A 89 20.68 -6.04 1.46
N GLY A 90 19.37 -6.24 1.24
CA GLY A 90 18.64 -7.36 1.85
C GLY A 90 18.57 -7.28 3.38
N GLY A 91 18.57 -6.06 3.95
CA GLY A 91 18.64 -5.86 5.39
C GLY A 91 20.02 -6.11 6.01
N PHE A 92 21.06 -6.43 5.23
CA PHE A 92 22.44 -6.38 5.73
C PHE A 92 22.81 -4.92 6.01
N GLY A 93 22.89 -4.58 7.30
CA GLY A 93 23.28 -3.24 7.73
C GLY A 93 22.12 -2.29 8.05
N THR A 94 20.91 -2.79 8.37
CA THR A 94 19.99 -1.98 9.21
C THR A 94 20.59 -1.88 10.62
N SER A 95 21.55 -0.98 10.78
CA SER A 95 21.91 -0.43 12.09
C SER A 95 20.73 0.38 12.58
N GLY A 96 19.96 -0.19 13.52
CA GLY A 96 18.88 0.50 14.22
C GLY A 96 17.53 -0.18 14.01
N GLY A 97 17.29 -1.23 14.79
CA GLY A 97 16.04 -1.95 14.81
C GLY A 97 16.26 -3.28 15.49
N THR A 98 16.66 -3.24 16.77
CA THR A 98 16.44 -4.35 17.70
C THR A 98 15.05 -4.91 17.39
N PRO A 99 14.85 -6.23 17.19
CA PRO A 99 13.51 -6.77 17.05
C PRO A 99 12.74 -6.20 18.23
N ALA A 100 11.71 -5.38 17.94
CA ALA A 100 10.95 -4.75 18.99
C ALA A 100 10.52 -5.89 19.90
N ALA A 101 10.99 -5.84 21.16
CA ALA A 101 10.33 -6.60 22.20
C ALA A 101 8.85 -6.30 22.00
N LYS A 102 8.01 -7.35 21.97
CA LYS A 102 6.56 -7.17 22.03
C LYS A 102 6.34 -6.05 23.05
N SER A 103 5.91 -4.89 22.58
CA SER A 103 5.52 -3.86 23.51
C SER A 103 4.30 -4.46 24.18
N ASP A 104 4.49 -4.96 25.41
CA ASP A 104 3.45 -5.15 26.42
C ASP A 104 2.85 -3.78 26.81
N GLY A 105 2.72 -2.86 25.84
CA GLY A 105 1.87 -1.70 25.96
C GLY A 105 0.46 -2.24 26.06
N GLN A 106 -0.14 -2.05 27.23
CA GLN A 106 -1.53 -2.36 27.49
C GLN A 106 -2.40 -1.91 26.30
N PRO A 107 -3.37 -2.73 25.83
CA PRO A 107 -4.29 -2.27 24.81
C PRO A 107 -4.93 -0.97 25.29
N ALA A 108 -4.68 0.12 24.56
CA ALA A 108 -4.93 1.49 24.99
C ALA A 108 -6.42 1.88 24.98
N GLY A 109 -7.33 0.91 24.97
CA GLY A 109 -8.77 1.14 24.95
C GLY A 109 -9.56 -0.12 24.62
N GLU A 110 -10.88 -0.01 24.71
CA GLU A 110 -11.80 -1.03 24.23
C GLU A 110 -12.03 -0.87 22.71
N VAL A 111 -11.98 -1.97 21.98
CA VAL A 111 -12.30 -1.95 20.55
C VAL A 111 -13.82 -1.94 20.39
N VAL A 112 -14.36 -0.97 19.66
CA VAL A 112 -15.80 -0.86 19.41
C VAL A 112 -16.16 -1.53 18.08
N PRO A 113 -16.74 -2.76 18.09
CA PRO A 113 -17.23 -3.37 16.86
C PRO A 113 -18.46 -2.64 16.31
N VAL A 114 -18.69 -2.76 15.01
CA VAL A 114 -19.90 -2.25 14.33
C VAL A 114 -20.43 -3.30 13.37
N SER A 115 -21.75 -3.38 13.25
CA SER A 115 -22.41 -4.27 12.29
C SER A 115 -22.43 -3.67 10.87
N ALA A 116 -22.74 -4.50 9.87
CA ALA A 116 -22.94 -4.05 8.49
C ALA A 116 -24.12 -3.08 8.38
N GLN A 117 -25.20 -3.31 9.15
CA GLN A 117 -26.40 -2.47 9.17
C GLN A 117 -26.12 -1.09 9.75
N GLU A 118 -25.43 -1.03 10.90
CA GLU A 118 -25.01 0.24 11.50
C GLU A 118 -24.01 0.98 10.61
N THR A 119 -23.10 0.26 9.95
CA THR A 119 -22.17 0.84 8.96
C THR A 119 -22.94 1.47 7.81
N ALA A 120 -23.93 0.78 7.25
CA ALA A 120 -24.78 1.32 6.21
C ALA A 120 -25.51 2.58 6.68
N GLN A 121 -26.03 2.60 7.92
CA GLN A 121 -26.69 3.78 8.49
C GLN A 121 -25.73 4.97 8.63
N LEU A 122 -24.53 4.75 9.18
CA LEU A 122 -23.48 5.79 9.28
C LEU A 122 -23.13 6.37 7.92
N LEU A 123 -23.03 5.53 6.89
CA LEU A 123 -22.75 5.96 5.52
C LEU A 123 -23.96 6.69 4.88
N LYS A 124 -25.20 6.26 5.15
CA LYS A 124 -26.43 6.94 4.69
C LYS A 124 -26.56 8.34 5.27
N ASP A 125 -26.15 8.55 6.52
CA ASP A 125 -26.24 9.83 7.22
C ASP A 125 -25.08 10.80 6.91
N ALA A 126 -24.02 10.30 6.26
CA ALA A 126 -22.83 11.07 5.92
C ALA A 126 -23.03 11.97 4.69
N LYS A 127 -22.54 13.21 4.76
CA LYS A 127 -22.47 14.14 3.62
C LYS A 127 -21.15 14.04 2.88
N SER A 128 -20.06 13.69 3.58
CA SER A 128 -18.77 13.39 2.97
C SER A 128 -18.18 12.08 3.48
N VAL A 129 -17.75 11.24 2.53
CA VAL A 129 -17.11 9.94 2.80
C VAL A 129 -15.78 9.87 2.06
N ILE A 130 -14.72 9.48 2.78
CA ILE A 130 -13.43 9.13 2.18
C ILE A 130 -13.21 7.63 2.33
N ILE A 131 -12.96 6.94 1.23
CA ILE A 131 -12.63 5.51 1.23
C ILE A 131 -11.12 5.35 1.07
N VAL A 132 -10.50 4.60 1.98
CA VAL A 132 -9.07 4.27 1.95
C VAL A 132 -8.91 2.78 1.65
N PRO A 133 -8.69 2.39 0.38
CA PRO A 133 -8.51 1.01 0.00
C PRO A 133 -7.10 0.51 0.35
N GLY A 134 -7.03 -0.74 0.81
CA GLY A 134 -5.79 -1.43 1.13
C GLY A 134 -5.68 -2.81 0.49
N TYR A 135 -4.60 -3.51 0.81
CA TYR A 135 -4.32 -4.84 0.25
C TYR A 135 -5.43 -5.86 0.52
N GLY A 136 -6.12 -5.77 1.66
CA GLY A 136 -7.24 -6.67 1.97
C GLY A 136 -8.41 -6.55 0.99
N MET A 137 -8.62 -5.37 0.38
CA MET A 137 -9.61 -5.19 -0.70
C MET A 137 -9.24 -6.01 -1.94
N ALA A 138 -7.96 -5.97 -2.33
CA ALA A 138 -7.43 -6.69 -3.48
C ALA A 138 -7.50 -8.20 -3.26
N VAL A 139 -7.12 -8.69 -2.07
CA VAL A 139 -7.16 -10.12 -1.73
C VAL A 139 -8.59 -10.66 -1.81
N ALA A 140 -9.58 -9.88 -1.36
CA ALA A 140 -10.98 -10.28 -1.39
C ALA A 140 -11.69 -10.02 -2.74
N GLN A 141 -11.02 -9.34 -3.68
CA GLN A 141 -11.63 -8.89 -4.95
C GLN A 141 -12.91 -8.08 -4.74
N ALA A 142 -12.84 -7.13 -3.80
CA ALA A 142 -14.01 -6.38 -3.34
C ALA A 142 -14.24 -5.04 -4.06
N GLN A 143 -13.39 -4.67 -5.03
CA GLN A 143 -13.43 -3.39 -5.73
C GLN A 143 -14.80 -3.09 -6.40
N HIS A 144 -15.49 -4.11 -6.90
CA HIS A 144 -16.82 -3.95 -7.51
C HIS A 144 -17.90 -3.64 -6.47
N ALA A 145 -17.86 -4.31 -5.31
CA ALA A 145 -18.80 -4.02 -4.22
C ALA A 145 -18.59 -2.60 -3.67
N VAL A 146 -17.33 -2.15 -3.55
CA VAL A 146 -17.02 -0.76 -3.19
C VAL A 146 -17.63 0.22 -4.19
N ARG A 147 -17.48 -0.04 -5.50
CA ARG A 147 -18.09 0.81 -6.52
C ARG A 147 -19.61 0.91 -6.37
N GLU A 148 -20.30 -0.21 -6.18
CA GLU A 148 -21.76 -0.19 -6.03
C GLU A 148 -22.16 0.67 -4.82
N ILE A 149 -21.42 0.60 -3.70
CA ILE A 149 -21.68 1.45 -2.53
C ILE A 149 -21.49 2.92 -2.89
N VAL A 150 -20.41 3.25 -3.59
CA VAL A 150 -20.12 4.63 -4.02
C VAL A 150 -21.22 5.17 -4.92
N GLU A 151 -21.76 4.37 -5.85
CA GLU A 151 -22.87 4.76 -6.71
C GLU A 151 -24.12 5.10 -5.88
N HIS A 152 -24.52 4.23 -4.94
CA HIS A 152 -25.68 4.49 -4.06
C HIS A 152 -25.50 5.75 -3.20
N LEU A 153 -24.29 6.01 -2.69
CA LEU A 153 -23.99 7.20 -1.90
C LEU A 153 -24.03 8.47 -2.76
N ARG A 154 -23.49 8.42 -3.98
CA ARG A 154 -23.50 9.55 -4.91
C ARG A 154 -24.89 9.89 -5.41
N GLU A 155 -25.74 8.90 -5.65
CA GLU A 155 -27.15 9.11 -6.00
C GLU A 155 -27.91 9.89 -4.91
N LYS A 156 -27.51 9.75 -3.64
CA LYS A 156 -28.04 10.50 -2.51
C LYS A 156 -27.38 11.87 -2.30
N GLY A 157 -26.42 12.25 -3.16
CA GLY A 157 -25.70 13.52 -3.08
C GLY A 157 -24.53 13.53 -2.11
N THR A 158 -24.11 12.39 -1.55
CA THR A 158 -22.93 12.29 -0.69
C THR A 158 -21.63 12.50 -1.49
N LYS A 159 -20.72 13.35 -1.01
CA LYS A 159 -19.39 13.55 -1.61
C LYS A 159 -18.48 12.38 -1.26
N VAL A 160 -18.30 11.45 -2.19
CA VAL A 160 -17.43 10.26 -2.02
C VAL A 160 -16.13 10.39 -2.80
N ARG A 161 -15.01 10.31 -2.09
CA ARG A 161 -13.63 10.37 -2.62
C ARG A 161 -12.83 9.15 -2.15
N PHE A 162 -11.77 8.82 -2.88
CA PHE A 162 -10.82 7.76 -2.53
C PHE A 162 -9.47 8.38 -2.19
N GLY A 163 -8.91 7.99 -1.05
CA GLY A 163 -7.55 8.37 -0.65
C GLY A 163 -6.57 7.24 -0.89
N ILE A 164 -5.64 7.44 -1.82
CA ILE A 164 -4.66 6.42 -2.21
C ILE A 164 -3.33 6.69 -1.52
N HIS A 165 -2.88 5.69 -0.76
CA HIS A 165 -1.51 5.69 -0.25
C HIS A 165 -0.55 5.21 -1.34
N PRO A 166 0.63 5.83 -1.54
CA PRO A 166 1.57 5.43 -2.60
C PRO A 166 2.02 3.97 -2.54
N VAL A 167 2.05 3.40 -1.33
CA VAL A 167 2.33 1.96 -1.07
C VAL A 167 1.11 1.16 -0.61
N GLY A 168 -0.10 1.61 -0.98
CA GLY A 168 -1.33 0.84 -0.81
C GLY A 168 -1.32 -0.42 -1.68
N GLY A 169 -1.09 -1.58 -1.06
CA GLY A 169 -1.15 -2.89 -1.73
C GLY A 169 0.18 -3.64 -1.80
N ARG A 170 0.48 -4.20 -2.97
CA ARG A 170 1.69 -5.01 -3.28
C ARG A 170 2.36 -4.64 -4.61
N MET A 171 1.96 -3.53 -5.23
CA MET A 171 2.64 -2.97 -6.39
C MET A 171 2.35 -1.47 -6.44
N PRO A 172 3.23 -0.65 -7.06
CA PRO A 172 2.92 0.74 -7.32
C PRO A 172 1.62 0.88 -8.10
N GLY A 173 0.74 1.79 -7.64
CA GLY A 173 -0.55 2.02 -8.28
C GLY A 173 -1.52 0.85 -8.21
N HIS A 174 -1.30 -0.15 -7.33
CA HIS A 174 -2.17 -1.34 -7.22
C HIS A 174 -3.63 -0.92 -7.04
N MET A 175 -3.91 -0.01 -6.10
CA MET A 175 -5.29 0.43 -5.85
C MET A 175 -5.85 1.23 -7.03
N ASN A 176 -5.07 2.09 -7.67
CA ASN A 176 -5.50 2.87 -8.84
C ASN A 176 -5.95 1.93 -9.97
N VAL A 177 -5.19 0.87 -10.25
CA VAL A 177 -5.53 -0.11 -11.29
C VAL A 177 -6.81 -0.87 -10.95
N LEU A 178 -6.98 -1.34 -9.71
CA LEU A 178 -8.21 -2.06 -9.31
C LEU A 178 -9.45 -1.16 -9.32
N LEU A 179 -9.31 0.10 -8.91
CA LEU A 179 -10.40 1.06 -8.98
C LEU A 179 -10.74 1.41 -10.44
N ALA A 180 -9.74 1.52 -11.31
CA ALA A 180 -9.94 1.70 -12.75
C ALA A 180 -10.59 0.49 -13.42
N GLU A 181 -10.23 -0.74 -13.02
CA GLU A 181 -10.89 -1.98 -13.47
C GLU A 181 -12.36 -2.01 -13.02
N ALA A 182 -12.61 -1.61 -11.77
CA ALA A 182 -13.96 -1.38 -11.28
C ALA A 182 -14.62 -0.17 -11.96
N LYS A 183 -13.92 0.60 -12.81
CA LYS A 183 -14.34 1.85 -13.50
C LYS A 183 -14.83 2.98 -12.58
N VAL A 184 -14.23 3.08 -11.39
CA VAL A 184 -14.39 4.26 -10.52
C VAL A 184 -13.86 5.49 -11.26
N PRO A 185 -14.60 6.61 -11.29
CA PRO A 185 -14.15 7.85 -11.92
C PRO A 185 -12.83 8.38 -11.32
N TYR A 186 -11.85 8.67 -12.17
CA TYR A 186 -10.51 9.12 -11.76
C TYR A 186 -10.50 10.43 -10.99
N ASP A 187 -11.44 11.34 -11.26
CA ASP A 187 -11.61 12.62 -10.57
C ASP A 187 -11.90 12.46 -9.07
N SER A 188 -12.38 11.28 -8.67
CA SER A 188 -12.63 10.95 -7.28
C SER A 188 -11.51 10.18 -6.59
N VAL A 189 -10.45 9.86 -7.32
CA VAL A 189 -9.28 9.15 -6.80
C VAL A 189 -8.17 10.18 -6.59
N LEU A 190 -7.83 10.44 -5.33
CA LEU A 190 -6.85 11.43 -4.93
C LEU A 190 -5.66 10.74 -4.26
N GLU A 191 -4.47 11.26 -4.51
CA GLU A 191 -3.27 10.81 -3.81
C GLU A 191 -3.25 11.33 -2.38
N MET A 192 -2.50 10.65 -1.50
CA MET A 192 -2.45 10.96 -0.07
C MET A 192 -2.15 12.44 0.25
N ASP A 193 -1.22 13.04 -0.49
CA ASP A 193 -0.82 14.44 -0.30
C ASP A 193 -1.93 15.44 -0.66
N GLU A 194 -2.87 15.03 -1.52
CA GLU A 194 -3.99 15.86 -1.98
C GLU A 194 -5.20 15.77 -1.04
N ILE A 195 -5.38 14.63 -0.35
CA ILE A 195 -6.59 14.32 0.41
C ILE A 195 -6.42 14.42 1.94
N ASN A 196 -5.18 14.42 2.45
CA ASN A 196 -4.96 14.39 3.91
C ASN A 196 -5.56 15.62 4.63
N GLU A 197 -5.53 16.79 4.01
CA GLU A 197 -6.10 18.03 4.56
C GLU A 197 -7.64 18.00 4.63
N ASP A 198 -8.29 17.09 3.90
CA ASP A 198 -9.76 16.96 3.86
C ASP A 198 -10.34 16.09 4.99
N PHE A 199 -9.51 15.28 5.69
CA PHE A 199 -10.01 14.37 6.73
C PHE A 199 -10.75 15.09 7.87
N PRO A 200 -10.29 16.23 8.41
CA PRO A 200 -11.00 16.97 9.46
C PRO A 200 -12.44 17.38 9.10
N GLU A 201 -12.73 17.60 7.81
CA GLU A 201 -14.06 17.99 7.32
C GLU A 201 -14.90 16.79 6.85
N THR A 202 -14.39 15.56 6.99
CA THR A 202 -15.03 14.34 6.50
C THR A 202 -15.87 13.67 7.60
N ASP A 203 -17.11 13.31 7.28
CA ASP A 203 -18.03 12.66 8.22
C ASP A 203 -17.60 11.21 8.51
N VAL A 204 -17.28 10.45 7.46
CA VAL A 204 -16.89 9.04 7.59
C VAL A 204 -15.64 8.72 6.76
N ALA A 205 -14.59 8.21 7.40
CA ALA A 205 -13.43 7.62 6.74
C ALA A 205 -13.54 6.08 6.79
N MET A 206 -13.75 5.44 5.64
CA MET A 206 -13.91 4.00 5.54
C MET A 206 -12.60 3.35 5.05
N VAL A 207 -11.93 2.62 5.93
CA VAL A 207 -10.68 1.92 5.67
C VAL A 207 -10.96 0.46 5.31
N ILE A 208 -10.58 0.04 4.09
CA ILE A 208 -10.92 -1.28 3.54
C ILE A 208 -9.65 -2.11 3.42
N GLY A 209 -9.38 -2.97 4.40
CA GLY A 209 -8.25 -3.90 4.33
C GLY A 209 -6.86 -3.24 4.33
N ALA A 210 -6.76 -2.05 4.93
CA ALA A 210 -5.50 -1.36 5.21
C ALA A 210 -5.18 -1.41 6.70
N ASN A 211 -3.88 -1.37 7.04
CA ASN A 211 -3.42 -1.34 8.42
C ASN A 211 -2.27 -0.32 8.58
N ASP A 212 -1.08 -0.64 8.07
CA ASP A 212 0.12 0.18 8.31
C ASP A 212 -0.03 1.61 7.73
N ILE A 213 -0.66 1.75 6.55
CA ILE A 213 -0.84 3.04 5.85
C ILE A 213 -1.84 4.00 6.51
N VAL A 214 -2.52 3.56 7.57
CA VAL A 214 -3.45 4.36 8.39
C VAL A 214 -3.07 4.33 9.87
N ASN A 215 -1.83 3.92 10.20
CA ASN A 215 -1.40 3.71 11.57
C ASN A 215 -0.84 5.02 12.20
N PRO A 216 -1.48 5.59 13.25
CA PRO A 216 -1.01 6.81 13.91
C PRO A 216 0.38 6.68 14.54
N ALA A 217 0.80 5.46 14.89
CA ALA A 217 2.12 5.21 15.47
C ALA A 217 3.28 5.65 14.55
N ALA A 218 3.02 5.82 13.25
CA ALA A 218 4.01 6.39 12.34
C ALA A 218 4.36 7.86 12.67
N GLN A 219 3.44 8.61 13.29
CA GLN A 219 3.66 10.00 13.70
C GLN A 219 3.90 10.13 15.21
N ASP A 220 3.15 9.37 16.01
CA ASP A 220 3.07 9.55 17.47
C ASP A 220 4.16 8.79 18.25
N ASP A 221 4.72 7.71 17.68
CA ASP A 221 5.69 6.84 18.36
C ASP A 221 7.03 6.78 17.61
N PRO A 222 8.05 7.54 18.06
CA PRO A 222 9.39 7.50 17.48
C PRO A 222 10.09 6.14 17.57
N ALA A 223 9.65 5.24 18.46
CA ALA A 223 10.20 3.89 18.60
C ALA A 223 9.53 2.88 17.66
N SER A 224 8.45 3.25 16.99
CA SER A 224 7.73 2.39 16.07
C SER A 224 8.59 2.06 14.83
N PRO A 225 8.59 0.80 14.36
CA PRO A 225 9.21 0.41 13.08
C PRO A 225 8.74 1.21 11.85
N ILE A 226 7.59 1.88 11.95
CA ILE A 226 7.01 2.72 10.89
C ILE A 226 7.10 4.22 11.20
N ALA A 227 7.84 4.62 12.25
CA ALA A 227 8.04 6.02 12.62
C ALA A 227 8.55 6.82 11.41
N GLY A 228 7.92 7.97 11.12
CA GLY A 228 8.23 8.85 9.99
C GLY A 228 7.63 8.42 8.64
N MET A 229 6.92 7.28 8.56
CA MET A 229 6.16 6.91 7.37
C MET A 229 4.98 7.89 7.21
N PRO A 230 4.82 8.54 6.04
CA PRO A 230 3.61 9.31 5.80
C PRO A 230 2.43 8.34 5.77
N VAL A 231 1.28 8.75 6.31
CA VAL A 231 0.09 7.91 6.45
C VAL A 231 -1.15 8.71 6.13
N LEU A 232 -2.24 8.02 5.80
CA LEU A 232 -3.57 8.62 5.66
C LEU A 232 -4.16 8.84 7.06
N GLU A 233 -4.41 10.10 7.41
CA GLU A 233 -4.78 10.52 8.77
C GLU A 233 -6.27 10.34 9.05
N VAL A 234 -6.78 9.13 8.78
CA VAL A 234 -8.21 8.79 8.85
C VAL A 234 -8.85 9.03 10.21
N TRP A 235 -8.05 9.06 11.29
CA TRP A 235 -8.51 9.38 12.63
C TRP A 235 -8.94 10.83 12.83
N LYS A 236 -8.57 11.73 11.91
CA LYS A 236 -9.02 13.13 11.91
C LYS A 236 -10.46 13.29 11.41
N ALA A 237 -11.03 12.28 10.76
CA ALA A 237 -12.44 12.28 10.37
C ALA A 237 -13.35 12.16 11.61
N ARG A 238 -14.61 12.60 11.45
CA ARG A 238 -15.60 12.54 12.53
C ARG A 238 -15.84 11.11 13.02
N THR A 239 -15.92 10.15 12.10
CA THR A 239 -15.97 8.71 12.40
C THR A 239 -15.04 7.96 11.44
N SER A 240 -14.21 7.05 11.95
CA SER A 240 -13.47 6.10 11.12
C SER A 240 -14.04 4.69 11.24
N ILE A 241 -14.13 3.97 10.13
CA ILE A 241 -14.60 2.59 10.09
C ILE A 241 -13.50 1.75 9.47
N VAL A 242 -12.91 0.84 10.24
CA VAL A 242 -11.86 -0.06 9.76
C VAL A 242 -12.43 -1.45 9.51
N MET A 243 -12.33 -1.90 8.27
CA MET A 243 -12.76 -3.23 7.86
C MET A 243 -11.59 -4.19 7.71
N LYS A 244 -11.60 -5.27 8.49
CA LYS A 244 -10.60 -6.35 8.47
C LYS A 244 -11.14 -7.65 9.08
N ARG A 245 -10.47 -8.77 8.81
CA ARG A 245 -10.92 -10.10 9.28
C ARG A 245 -10.80 -10.33 10.79
N SER A 246 -9.78 -9.77 11.42
CA SER A 246 -9.45 -9.98 12.85
C SER A 246 -8.54 -8.87 13.35
N MET A 247 -8.10 -8.90 14.61
CA MET A 247 -7.11 -7.94 15.17
C MET A 247 -5.65 -8.19 14.74
N ALA A 248 -5.40 -9.05 13.74
CA ALA A 248 -4.04 -9.30 13.24
C ALA A 248 -3.31 -8.03 12.76
N SER A 249 -2.01 -7.97 13.00
CA SER A 249 -1.13 -6.89 12.56
C SER A 249 -1.01 -6.81 11.04
N GLY A 250 -0.52 -5.67 10.54
CA GLY A 250 -0.18 -5.47 9.14
C GLY A 250 1.15 -6.10 8.77
N TYR A 251 1.79 -5.57 7.74
CA TYR A 251 3.08 -6.07 7.28
C TYR A 251 4.19 -5.74 8.28
N ALA A 252 4.18 -4.53 8.84
CA ALA A 252 5.17 -4.09 9.81
C ALA A 252 5.13 -4.86 11.15
N GLY A 253 4.11 -5.71 11.36
CA GLY A 253 4.00 -6.52 12.58
C GLY A 253 3.70 -5.71 13.84
N VAL A 254 3.31 -4.45 13.69
CA VAL A 254 2.96 -3.54 14.78
C VAL A 254 1.46 -3.54 15.03
N ASP A 255 1.08 -3.28 16.28
CA ASP A 255 -0.31 -2.96 16.61
C ASP A 255 -0.68 -1.56 16.11
N ASN A 256 -1.97 -1.29 15.97
CA ASN A 256 -2.45 -0.03 15.40
C ASN A 256 -3.35 0.72 16.41
N PRO A 257 -2.85 1.82 17.00
CA PRO A 257 -3.62 2.66 17.93
C PRO A 257 -4.94 3.19 17.36
N LEU A 258 -5.08 3.30 16.02
CA LEU A 258 -6.34 3.68 15.37
C LEU A 258 -7.51 2.81 15.85
N PHE A 259 -7.28 1.52 16.05
CA PHE A 259 -8.35 0.56 16.37
C PHE A 259 -9.03 0.84 17.71
N TYR A 260 -8.34 1.56 18.59
CA TYR A 260 -8.75 1.86 19.96
C TYR A 260 -9.25 3.31 20.14
N LYS A 261 -9.21 4.14 19.09
CA LYS A 261 -9.70 5.52 19.18
C LYS A 261 -11.22 5.57 19.35
N GLU A 262 -11.71 6.53 20.13
CA GLU A 262 -13.13 6.68 20.47
C GLU A 262 -14.04 6.89 19.24
N ASN A 263 -13.53 7.56 18.21
CA ASN A 263 -14.23 7.80 16.94
C ASN A 263 -14.07 6.66 15.93
N ASN A 264 -13.36 5.58 16.28
CA ASN A 264 -13.15 4.44 15.41
C ASN A 264 -14.16 3.31 15.66
N ARG A 265 -14.59 2.64 14.60
CA ARG A 265 -15.45 1.47 14.63
C ARG A 265 -14.81 0.33 13.83
N MET A 266 -14.86 -0.89 14.36
CA MET A 266 -14.29 -2.07 13.71
C MET A 266 -15.37 -2.91 13.05
N LEU A 267 -15.32 -3.01 11.73
CA LEU A 267 -16.20 -3.88 10.95
C LEU A 267 -15.46 -5.18 10.63
N PHE A 268 -15.76 -6.23 11.38
CA PHE A 268 -15.06 -7.51 11.25
C PHE A 268 -15.66 -8.39 10.15
N GLY A 269 -14.80 -8.94 9.30
CA GLY A 269 -15.21 -9.91 8.28
C GLY A 269 -14.28 -9.99 7.07
N ASP A 270 -14.64 -10.86 6.14
CA ASP A 270 -14.05 -10.83 4.79
C ASP A 270 -14.54 -9.58 4.06
N ALA A 271 -13.63 -8.85 3.42
CA ALA A 271 -13.95 -7.54 2.86
C ALA A 271 -15.09 -7.60 1.84
N LYS A 272 -15.10 -8.62 0.96
CA LYS A 272 -16.15 -8.74 -0.05
C LYS A 272 -17.50 -9.05 0.58
N LYS A 273 -17.56 -10.07 1.43
CA LYS A 273 -18.81 -10.49 2.09
C LYS A 273 -19.44 -9.37 2.90
N THR A 274 -18.63 -8.67 3.70
CA THR A 274 -19.15 -7.63 4.58
C THR A 274 -19.58 -6.38 3.79
N LEU A 275 -18.91 -6.04 2.68
CA LEU A 275 -19.38 -4.98 1.78
C LEU A 275 -20.68 -5.37 1.06
N GLU A 276 -20.86 -6.65 0.69
CA GLU A 276 -22.13 -7.15 0.14
C GLU A 276 -23.26 -7.08 1.16
N GLU A 277 -23.00 -7.35 2.45
CA GLU A 277 -23.97 -7.16 3.54
C GLU A 277 -24.34 -5.68 3.73
N VAL A 278 -23.35 -4.78 3.70
CA VAL A 278 -23.57 -3.32 3.74
C VAL A 278 -24.42 -2.87 2.54
N LEU A 279 -24.16 -3.40 1.34
CA LEU A 279 -24.95 -3.16 0.13
C LEU A 279 -26.40 -3.64 0.29
N GLY A 280 -26.61 -4.82 0.88
CA GLY A 280 -27.94 -5.32 1.19
C GLY A 280 -28.72 -4.33 2.06
N ALA A 281 -28.09 -3.81 3.11
CA ALA A 281 -28.68 -2.80 3.98
C ALA A 281 -28.90 -1.42 3.31
N PHE A 282 -28.27 -1.12 2.17
CA PHE A 282 -28.59 0.09 1.38
C PHE A 282 -29.87 -0.04 0.56
N ARG A 283 -30.20 -1.27 0.14
CA ARG A 283 -31.36 -1.58 -0.71
C ARG A 283 -32.65 -1.78 0.08
N GLU A 284 -32.53 -2.07 1.37
CA GLU A 284 -33.60 -2.00 2.37
C GLU A 284 -33.84 -0.55 2.85
#